data_AF-A0A9Q0Q514-F1
#
_entry.id   AF-A0A9Q0Q514-F1
#
_cell.length_a   1.000
_cell.length_b   1.000
_cell.length_c   1.000
_cell.angle_alpha   90.00
_cell.angle_beta   90.00
_cell.angle_gamma   90.00
#
_symmetry.space_group_name_H-M   'P 1'
#
loop_
_entity.id
_entity.type
_entity.pdbx_description
1 polymer ?
#
loop_
_entity_poly.entity_id
_entity_poly.type
_entity_poly.pdbx_seq_one_letter_code
_entity_poly.pdbx_strand_id
1 'polypeptide(L)'
;MLGCLMKRWSHGLFGAGQASPSAAQAKWHVKVQDTKNCSIQVYHAEFVVLCVGQFSGLPNIPGFLPNQGPEVFKGKVMHSEDFSALDNLTAAELIKAKRVTIVGSHKTAVDIAAECASANGVKYPCTMIKRNAHWFLPSDNLSGLVLGFLYFNRFSEFMVHKPGETFLLSFVATLLSPLRWGVSKLIETYLRWNLPLKKYGMVPKFSFLEDFSSCQIAMLPDKFYDRVEEGSIIIKNSHNLSFCEEGLIIDGENRPIETDVVIFATGFKGDEKLRNIFESPVFKNNIMGSPTATVSLYRQIIHPRIPRLAIIGYNENFSNLGRSEIKSVWLSHLLDGET
;
A
#
# COMPACT_ATOMS: atom_id res chain seq x y z
N MET A 1 2.04 -17.61 -12.23
CA MET A 1 2.42 -17.15 -10.88
C MET A 1 2.28 -18.36 -9.97
N LEU A 2 3.37 -19.03 -9.57
CA LEU A 2 3.30 -20.25 -8.72
C LEU A 2 2.48 -19.96 -7.45
N GLY A 3 1.47 -20.80 -7.17
CA GLY A 3 0.68 -20.70 -5.96
C GLY A 3 1.40 -21.42 -4.83
N CYS A 4 1.82 -20.71 -3.78
CA CYS A 4 2.47 -21.33 -2.62
C CYS A 4 1.51 -21.30 -1.42
N LEU A 5 1.25 -22.48 -0.83
CA LEU A 5 0.41 -22.65 0.35
C LEU A 5 1.23 -23.35 1.45
N MET A 6 1.47 -22.69 2.58
CA MET A 6 2.29 -23.24 3.67
C MET A 6 1.40 -23.92 4.70
N LYS A 7 1.58 -25.23 4.87
CA LYS A 7 0.56 -26.04 5.54
C LYS A 7 0.71 -26.18 7.03
N ARG A 8 1.94 -26.34 7.55
CA ARG A 8 2.05 -26.73 8.96
C ARG A 8 3.43 -26.50 9.54
N TRP A 9 3.42 -26.09 10.81
CA TRP A 9 4.44 -26.41 11.79
C TRP A 9 3.79 -27.43 12.73
N SER A 10 4.36 -28.62 12.88
CA SER A 10 3.85 -29.63 13.81
C SER A 10 4.65 -29.60 15.10
N HIS A 11 3.99 -29.22 16.20
CA HIS A 11 4.39 -29.61 17.54
C HIS A 11 3.54 -30.82 17.96
N GLY A 12 4.17 -31.83 18.57
CA GLY A 12 3.44 -32.67 19.51
C GLY A 12 2.97 -31.77 20.67
N LEU A 13 1.68 -31.82 20.99
CA LEU A 13 1.10 -31.23 22.19
C LEU A 13 1.91 -31.67 23.41
N PHE A 14 2.27 -30.75 24.32
CA PHE A 14 2.11 -30.92 25.77
C PHE A 14 2.28 -29.57 26.50
N GLY A 15 1.66 -29.48 27.67
CA GLY A 15 1.33 -28.25 28.37
C GLY A 15 2.48 -27.49 29.03
N ALA A 16 2.08 -26.44 29.74
CA ALA A 16 2.91 -25.45 30.41
C ALA A 16 4.04 -26.05 31.26
N GLY A 17 5.21 -25.41 31.19
CA GLY A 17 6.35 -25.63 32.08
C GLY A 17 7.45 -26.49 31.46
N GLN A 18 8.65 -25.90 31.38
CA GLN A 18 9.92 -26.48 30.91
C GLN A 18 10.11 -26.55 29.39
N ALA A 19 11.09 -25.76 28.93
CA ALA A 19 11.69 -25.87 27.61
C ALA A 19 12.31 -27.28 27.48
N SER A 20 11.63 -28.14 26.72
CA SER A 20 12.13 -29.47 26.38
C SER A 20 12.71 -29.49 24.95
N PRO A 21 13.64 -30.41 24.63
CA PRO A 21 14.47 -30.39 23.40
C PRO A 21 13.72 -30.69 22.09
N SER A 22 12.38 -30.77 22.11
CA SER A 22 11.54 -31.19 20.98
C SER A 22 11.34 -30.12 19.89
N ALA A 23 11.62 -28.85 20.19
CA ALA A 23 11.59 -27.77 19.21
C ALA A 23 12.69 -27.87 18.14
N ALA A 24 13.73 -28.69 18.38
CA ALA A 24 14.88 -28.82 17.48
C ALA A 24 14.48 -29.44 16.12
N GLN A 25 13.50 -30.34 16.07
CA GLN A 25 13.14 -31.12 14.87
C GLN A 25 11.97 -30.55 14.05
N ALA A 26 11.34 -29.45 14.47
CA ALA A 26 10.16 -28.93 13.79
C ALA A 26 10.52 -28.25 12.46
N LYS A 27 10.05 -28.81 11.34
CA LYS A 27 10.25 -28.31 9.97
C LYS A 27 8.97 -27.71 9.39
N TRP A 28 9.13 -26.71 8.53
CA TRP A 28 8.08 -26.15 7.71
C TRP A 28 7.72 -27.09 6.56
N HIS A 29 6.42 -27.33 6.37
CA HIS A 29 5.89 -28.00 5.20
C HIS A 29 5.33 -26.95 4.22
N VAL A 30 6.09 -26.69 3.17
CA VAL A 30 5.75 -25.68 2.14
C VAL A 30 5.17 -26.41 0.94
N LYS A 31 3.89 -26.17 0.63
CA LYS A 31 3.29 -26.72 -0.59
C LYS A 31 3.38 -25.71 -1.71
N VAL A 32 3.96 -26.13 -2.82
CA VAL A 32 4.11 -25.32 -4.02
C VAL A 32 3.28 -25.96 -5.11
N GLN A 33 2.33 -25.18 -5.64
CA GLN A 33 1.50 -25.57 -6.78
C GLN A 33 2.06 -24.93 -8.05
N ASP A 34 2.44 -25.77 -9.00
CA ASP A 34 2.76 -25.33 -10.34
C ASP A 34 1.48 -24.94 -11.08
N THR A 35 1.40 -23.70 -11.54
CA THR A 35 0.21 -23.18 -12.23
C THR A 35 0.01 -23.71 -13.64
N LYS A 36 1.01 -24.36 -14.25
CA LYS A 36 0.89 -24.90 -15.61
C LYS A 36 0.20 -26.26 -15.63
N ASN A 37 0.51 -27.11 -14.65
CA ASN A 37 0.02 -28.49 -14.59
C ASN A 37 -0.80 -28.78 -13.31
N CYS A 38 -1.00 -27.78 -12.46
CA CYS A 38 -1.70 -27.87 -11.17
C CYS A 38 -1.11 -28.92 -10.19
N SER A 39 0.09 -29.43 -10.45
CA SER A 39 0.76 -30.38 -9.57
C SER A 39 1.21 -29.70 -8.29
N ILE A 40 1.13 -30.44 -7.17
CA ILE A 40 1.50 -29.94 -5.85
C ILE A 40 2.74 -30.70 -5.38
N GLN A 41 3.79 -29.96 -5.09
CA GLN A 41 5.01 -30.47 -4.48
C GLN A 41 5.11 -29.99 -3.04
N VAL A 42 5.69 -30.81 -2.17
CA VAL A 42 5.89 -30.48 -0.75
C VAL A 42 7.38 -30.39 -0.47
N TYR A 43 7.80 -29.22 0.00
CA TYR A 43 9.17 -28.95 0.40
C TYR A 43 9.25 -28.88 1.93
N HIS A 44 10.36 -29.38 2.47
CA HIS A 44 10.66 -29.32 3.90
C HIS A 44 11.78 -28.31 4.13
N ALA A 45 11.52 -27.30 4.96
CA ALA A 45 12.49 -26.26 5.29
C ALA A 45 12.60 -26.10 6.81
N GLU A 46 13.79 -25.77 7.31
CA GLU A 46 13.98 -25.52 8.74
C GLU A 46 13.56 -24.10 9.11
N PHE A 47 13.77 -23.16 8.20
CA PHE A 47 13.39 -21.77 8.32
C PHE A 47 12.70 -21.28 7.04
N VAL A 48 11.75 -20.37 7.17
CA VAL A 48 11.05 -19.77 6.03
C VAL A 48 11.21 -18.25 6.07
N VAL A 49 11.55 -17.67 4.91
CA VAL A 49 11.54 -16.23 4.69
C VAL A 49 10.44 -15.90 3.68
N LEU A 50 9.47 -15.08 4.09
CA LEU A 50 8.40 -14.59 3.21
C LEU A 50 8.79 -13.24 2.62
N CYS A 51 8.92 -13.20 1.30
CA CYS A 51 9.24 -12.00 0.51
C CYS A 51 8.10 -11.65 -0.46
N VAL A 52 6.85 -11.77 0.00
CA VAL A 52 5.65 -11.71 -0.86
C VAL A 52 5.10 -10.30 -1.11
N GLY A 53 5.66 -9.29 -0.45
CA GLY A 53 5.22 -7.90 -0.52
C GLY A 53 3.80 -7.64 0.03
N GLN A 54 3.45 -6.39 0.23
CA GLN A 54 2.12 -5.98 0.70
C GLN A 54 1.15 -5.65 -0.45
N PHE A 55 1.65 -5.09 -1.55
CA PHE A 55 0.84 -4.44 -2.60
C PHE A 55 0.68 -5.29 -3.87
N SER A 56 0.25 -6.54 -3.73
CA SER A 56 0.03 -7.45 -4.87
C SER A 56 -0.85 -8.63 -4.50
N GLY A 57 -1.43 -9.33 -5.48
CA GLY A 57 -2.03 -10.66 -5.37
C GLY A 57 -3.38 -10.75 -4.69
N LEU A 58 -3.79 -9.75 -3.91
CA LEU A 58 -5.14 -9.64 -3.35
C LEU A 58 -5.64 -8.19 -3.43
N PRO A 59 -6.20 -7.78 -4.59
CA PRO A 59 -6.85 -6.48 -4.78
C PRO A 59 -7.87 -6.14 -3.70
N ASN A 60 -7.90 -4.89 -3.27
CA ASN A 60 -8.93 -4.38 -2.37
C ASN A 60 -10.11 -3.83 -3.17
N ILE A 61 -11.02 -4.69 -3.63
CA ILE A 61 -12.24 -4.27 -4.33
C ILE A 61 -13.34 -4.01 -3.30
N PRO A 62 -14.00 -2.83 -3.32
CA PRO A 62 -15.11 -2.54 -2.40
C PRO A 62 -16.29 -3.48 -2.65
N GLY A 63 -17.02 -3.81 -1.58
CA GLY A 63 -18.26 -4.57 -1.67
C GLY A 63 -19.43 -3.68 -2.08
N PHE A 64 -20.36 -4.24 -2.85
CA PHE A 64 -21.58 -3.58 -3.32
C PHE A 64 -22.82 -4.35 -2.89
N LEU A 65 -23.95 -3.63 -2.73
CA LEU A 65 -25.24 -4.27 -2.53
C LEU A 65 -25.68 -4.99 -3.81
N PRO A 66 -26.60 -5.98 -3.72
CA PRO A 66 -27.13 -6.66 -4.91
C PRO A 66 -27.74 -5.67 -5.90
N ASN A 67 -27.43 -5.85 -7.19
CA ASN A 67 -27.86 -4.98 -8.30
C ASN A 67 -27.33 -3.53 -8.20
N GLN A 68 -26.24 -3.32 -7.46
CA GLN A 68 -25.58 -2.03 -7.32
C GLN A 68 -24.06 -2.13 -7.52
N GLY A 69 -23.56 -3.32 -7.90
CA GLY A 69 -22.15 -3.56 -8.16
C GLY A 69 -21.82 -3.65 -9.66
N PRO A 70 -20.57 -4.01 -9.98
CA PRO A 70 -20.09 -4.14 -11.35
C PRO A 70 -20.96 -5.03 -12.26
N GLU A 71 -21.76 -5.93 -11.69
CA GLU A 71 -22.64 -6.86 -12.42
C GLU A 71 -23.72 -6.18 -13.27
N VAL A 72 -24.16 -4.97 -12.91
CA VAL A 72 -25.17 -4.23 -13.69
C VAL A 72 -24.56 -3.32 -14.76
N PHE A 73 -23.24 -3.12 -14.72
CA PHE A 73 -22.55 -2.15 -15.58
C PHE A 73 -22.19 -2.77 -16.93
N LYS A 74 -22.50 -2.06 -18.03
CA LYS A 74 -22.23 -2.54 -19.39
C LYS A 74 -20.77 -2.35 -19.84
N GLY A 75 -20.05 -1.44 -19.18
CA GLY A 75 -18.65 -1.17 -19.49
C GLY A 75 -17.69 -2.17 -18.83
N LYS A 76 -16.40 -1.85 -18.87
CA LYS A 76 -15.36 -2.72 -18.30
C LYS A 76 -14.95 -2.25 -16.91
N VAL A 77 -14.92 -3.17 -15.94
CA VAL A 77 -14.43 -2.91 -14.58
C VAL A 77 -13.18 -3.74 -14.33
N MET A 78 -12.15 -3.14 -13.75
CA MET A 78 -10.94 -3.86 -13.34
C MET A 78 -10.22 -3.19 -12.17
N HIS A 79 -9.32 -3.92 -11.52
CA HIS A 79 -8.40 -3.33 -10.55
C HIS A 79 -7.15 -2.78 -11.24
N SER A 80 -6.48 -1.83 -10.59
CA SER A 80 -5.20 -1.28 -11.05
C SER A 80 -4.10 -2.34 -11.25
N GLU A 81 -4.14 -3.45 -10.50
CA GLU A 81 -3.25 -4.60 -10.69
C GLU A 81 -3.43 -5.23 -12.08
N ASP A 82 -4.68 -5.51 -12.47
CA ASP A 82 -4.99 -6.09 -13.78
C ASP A 82 -4.65 -5.10 -14.91
N PHE A 83 -4.85 -3.80 -14.68
CA PHE A 83 -4.50 -2.76 -15.66
C PHE A 83 -2.99 -2.72 -15.89
N SER A 84 -2.22 -2.74 -14.81
CA SER A 84 -0.74 -2.71 -14.84
C SER A 84 -0.12 -4.00 -15.39
N ALA A 85 -0.88 -5.10 -15.39
CA ALA A 85 -0.44 -6.38 -15.96
C ALA A 85 -0.61 -6.46 -17.49
N LEU A 86 -1.34 -5.52 -18.11
CA LEU A 86 -1.48 -5.43 -19.56
C LEU A 86 -0.16 -4.97 -20.19
N ASP A 87 0.07 -5.35 -21.44
CA ASP A 87 1.11 -4.72 -22.24
C ASP A 87 0.71 -3.28 -22.61
N ASN A 88 1.71 -2.44 -22.89
CA ASN A 88 1.51 -1.01 -23.13
C ASN A 88 0.51 -0.71 -24.27
N LEU A 89 0.46 -1.54 -25.32
CA LEU A 89 -0.45 -1.30 -26.44
C LEU A 89 -1.89 -1.61 -26.03
N THR A 90 -2.10 -2.74 -25.35
CA THR A 90 -3.42 -3.14 -24.84
C THR A 90 -3.94 -2.16 -23.79
N ALA A 91 -3.08 -1.67 -22.88
CA ALA A 91 -3.43 -0.66 -21.90
C ALA A 91 -3.84 0.67 -22.57
N ALA A 92 -3.07 1.14 -23.55
CA ALA A 92 -3.37 2.35 -24.30
C ALA A 92 -4.71 2.26 -25.04
N GLU A 93 -4.97 1.16 -25.77
CA GLU A 93 -6.25 0.95 -26.47
C GLU A 93 -7.43 0.71 -25.51
N LEU A 94 -7.16 0.26 -24.27
CA LEU A 94 -8.19 0.16 -23.26
C LEU A 94 -8.73 1.53 -22.86
N ILE A 95 -7.87 2.55 -22.71
CA ILE A 95 -8.25 3.87 -22.20
C ILE A 95 -8.54 4.89 -23.32
N LYS A 96 -7.99 4.70 -24.51
CA LYS A 96 -8.08 5.64 -25.63
C LYS A 96 -9.51 5.86 -26.10
N ALA A 97 -9.85 7.14 -26.28
CA ALA A 97 -11.17 7.63 -26.70
C ALA A 97 -12.34 7.11 -25.85
N LYS A 98 -12.09 6.84 -24.55
CA LYS A 98 -13.08 6.35 -23.59
C LYS A 98 -13.12 7.22 -22.34
N ARG A 99 -14.29 7.30 -21.74
CA ARG A 99 -14.48 7.89 -20.42
C ARG A 99 -14.05 6.87 -19.37
N VAL A 100 -12.99 7.21 -18.66
CA VAL A 100 -12.41 6.34 -17.63
C VAL A 100 -12.69 6.94 -16.27
N THR A 101 -13.31 6.16 -15.39
CA THR A 101 -13.49 6.53 -13.99
C THR A 101 -12.54 5.74 -13.11
N ILE A 102 -11.74 6.44 -12.32
CA ILE A 102 -10.77 5.88 -11.38
C ILE A 102 -11.33 6.05 -9.97
N VAL A 103 -11.46 4.95 -9.24
CA VAL A 103 -11.89 4.97 -7.84
C VAL A 103 -10.64 4.88 -6.96
N GLY A 104 -10.32 5.96 -6.27
CA GLY A 104 -9.08 6.11 -5.51
C GLY A 104 -8.48 7.50 -5.70
N SER A 105 -7.51 7.86 -4.85
CA SER A 105 -6.92 9.20 -4.82
C SER A 105 -5.47 9.26 -4.39
N HIS A 106 -4.82 8.09 -4.31
CA HIS A 106 -3.40 7.98 -3.97
C HIS A 106 -2.54 7.83 -5.24
N LYS A 107 -1.27 7.45 -5.12
CA LYS A 107 -0.29 7.46 -6.22
C LYS A 107 -0.77 6.76 -7.49
N THR A 108 -1.23 5.52 -7.39
CA THR A 108 -1.72 4.76 -8.54
C THR A 108 -2.91 5.45 -9.23
N ALA A 109 -3.80 6.06 -8.46
CA ALA A 109 -4.97 6.75 -9.02
C ALA A 109 -4.57 8.00 -9.81
N VAL A 110 -3.67 8.82 -9.26
CA VAL A 110 -3.22 10.05 -9.93
C VAL A 110 -2.39 9.76 -11.18
N ASP A 111 -1.58 8.69 -11.16
CA ASP A 111 -0.79 8.27 -12.33
C ASP A 111 -1.66 7.81 -13.48
N ILE A 112 -2.61 6.90 -13.22
CA ILE A 112 -3.53 6.41 -14.25
C ILE A 112 -4.41 7.57 -14.74
N ALA A 113 -4.84 8.49 -13.85
CA ALA A 113 -5.61 9.66 -14.26
C ALA A 113 -4.81 10.55 -15.22
N ALA A 114 -3.53 10.76 -14.95
CA ALA A 114 -2.63 11.50 -15.81
C ALA A 114 -2.41 10.77 -17.16
N GLU A 115 -2.29 9.44 -17.16
CA GLU A 115 -2.18 8.65 -18.39
C GLU A 115 -3.44 8.81 -19.26
N CYS A 116 -4.63 8.63 -18.67
CA CYS A 116 -5.91 8.82 -19.35
C CYS A 116 -6.06 10.24 -19.90
N ALA A 117 -5.72 11.26 -19.10
CA ALA A 117 -5.78 12.65 -19.54
C ALA A 117 -4.83 12.93 -20.71
N SER A 118 -3.63 12.32 -20.72
CA SER A 118 -2.69 12.44 -21.83
C SER A 118 -3.22 11.82 -23.11
N ALA A 119 -3.91 10.67 -23.00
CA ALA A 119 -4.45 9.94 -24.14
C ALA A 119 -5.70 10.60 -24.74
N ASN A 120 -6.54 11.22 -23.90
CA ASN A 120 -7.90 11.59 -24.26
C ASN A 120 -8.20 13.09 -24.23
N GLY A 121 -7.42 13.86 -23.46
CA GLY A 121 -7.68 15.27 -23.21
C GLY A 121 -9.10 15.55 -22.69
N VAL A 122 -9.59 16.75 -23.00
CA VAL A 122 -10.92 17.23 -22.57
C VAL A 122 -12.07 16.52 -23.32
N LYS A 123 -11.78 15.87 -24.45
CA LYS A 123 -12.82 15.20 -25.27
C LYS A 123 -13.41 13.98 -24.55
N TYR A 124 -12.58 13.20 -23.86
CA TYR A 124 -13.02 12.08 -23.02
C TYR A 124 -12.33 12.18 -21.66
N PRO A 125 -12.83 13.06 -20.77
CA PRO A 125 -12.16 13.36 -19.52
C PRO A 125 -12.13 12.14 -18.59
N CYS A 126 -11.07 12.04 -17.80
CA CYS A 126 -10.94 11.02 -16.77
C CYS A 126 -11.54 11.52 -15.46
N THR A 127 -12.47 10.76 -14.88
CA THR A 127 -13.06 11.11 -13.59
C THR A 127 -12.35 10.37 -12.47
N MET A 128 -11.81 11.07 -11.48
CA MET A 128 -11.21 10.48 -10.29
C MET A 128 -12.14 10.67 -9.08
N ILE A 129 -12.65 9.57 -8.55
CA ILE A 129 -13.51 9.55 -7.37
C ILE A 129 -12.65 9.32 -6.13
N LYS A 130 -12.65 10.30 -5.23
CA LYS A 130 -11.90 10.25 -3.97
C LYS A 130 -12.82 10.23 -2.76
N ARG A 131 -12.37 9.54 -1.72
CA ARG A 131 -12.97 9.60 -0.37
C ARG A 131 -12.15 10.48 0.57
N ASN A 132 -10.84 10.25 0.57
CA ASN A 132 -9.85 11.03 1.32
C ASN A 132 -8.84 11.63 0.34
N ALA A 133 -8.23 12.74 0.70
CA ALA A 133 -7.09 13.29 -0.01
C ALA A 133 -5.82 13.03 0.82
N HIS A 134 -4.69 12.90 0.14
CA HIS A 134 -3.37 12.72 0.73
C HIS A 134 -2.44 13.86 0.33
N TRP A 135 -1.38 14.06 1.11
CA TRP A 135 -0.36 15.04 0.76
C TRP A 135 0.45 14.55 -0.42
N PHE A 136 0.56 15.45 -1.39
CA PHE A 136 1.31 15.22 -2.60
C PHE A 136 2.40 16.26 -2.75
N LEU A 137 3.52 15.83 -3.29
CA LEU A 137 4.66 16.69 -3.58
C LEU A 137 4.68 16.97 -5.09
N PRO A 138 4.90 18.21 -5.52
CA PRO A 138 5.18 18.50 -6.92
C PRO A 138 6.39 17.69 -7.39
N SER A 139 6.39 17.26 -8.65
CA SER A 139 7.48 16.51 -9.30
C SER A 139 8.75 17.34 -9.54
N ASP A 140 8.84 18.56 -9.01
CA ASP A 140 9.99 19.42 -9.19
C ASP A 140 11.19 18.96 -8.35
N ASN A 141 12.39 19.15 -8.90
CA ASN A 141 13.64 18.80 -8.21
C ASN A 141 13.78 19.50 -6.85
N LEU A 142 13.13 20.65 -6.68
CA LEU A 142 13.16 21.43 -5.44
C LEU A 142 12.47 20.68 -4.29
N SER A 143 11.28 20.12 -4.51
CA SER A 143 10.53 19.41 -3.46
C SER A 143 11.28 18.18 -2.96
N GLY A 144 11.89 17.42 -3.88
CA GLY A 144 12.73 16.25 -3.53
C GLY A 144 13.97 16.65 -2.72
N LEU A 145 14.66 17.72 -3.13
CA LEU A 145 15.84 18.23 -2.43
C LEU A 145 15.51 18.70 -1.01
N VAL A 146 14.43 19.48 -0.86
CA VAL A 146 13.95 20.01 0.42
C VAL A 146 13.61 18.87 1.39
N LEU A 147 12.95 17.82 0.91
CA LEU A 147 12.68 16.63 1.73
C LEU A 147 13.93 15.87 2.11
N GLY A 148 14.87 15.72 1.17
CA GLY A 148 16.18 15.15 1.44
C GLY A 148 16.88 15.85 2.62
N PHE A 149 16.98 17.17 2.54
CA PHE A 149 17.65 17.99 3.56
C PHE A 149 16.91 18.10 4.88
N LEU A 150 15.58 18.02 4.90
CA LEU A 150 14.81 18.21 6.13
C LEU A 150 14.47 16.90 6.83
N TYR A 151 14.23 15.83 6.08
CA TYR A 151 13.75 14.56 6.63
C TYR A 151 14.68 13.37 6.39
N PHE A 152 15.45 13.31 5.30
CA PHE A 152 16.28 12.15 4.97
C PHE A 152 17.77 12.36 5.28
N ASN A 153 18.08 12.71 6.53
CA ASN A 153 19.46 12.87 7.00
C ASN A 153 19.62 12.39 8.46
N ARG A 154 20.86 12.27 8.92
CA ARG A 154 21.14 11.79 10.29
C ARG A 154 20.72 12.78 11.38
N PHE A 155 20.61 14.07 11.08
CA PHE A 155 20.18 15.06 12.06
C PHE A 155 18.67 14.99 12.30
N SER A 156 17.88 14.81 11.25
CA SER A 156 16.42 14.66 11.36
C SER A 156 16.00 13.46 12.21
N GLU A 157 16.84 12.43 12.23
CA GLU A 157 16.69 11.25 13.08
C GLU A 157 16.80 11.53 14.58
N PHE A 158 17.37 12.66 15.01
CA PHE A 158 17.33 13.10 16.42
C PHE A 158 15.98 13.69 16.82
N MET A 159 15.14 14.07 15.85
CA MET A 159 13.81 14.63 16.10
C MET A 159 12.71 13.56 16.20
N VAL A 160 13.09 12.28 16.23
CA VAL A 160 12.17 11.14 16.21
C VAL A 160 12.42 10.25 17.42
N HIS A 161 11.35 9.98 18.16
CA HIS A 161 11.36 8.99 19.24
C HIS A 161 11.49 7.57 18.66
N LYS A 162 12.37 6.75 19.25
CA LYS A 162 12.68 5.40 18.80
C LYS A 162 12.39 4.37 19.89
N PRO A 163 11.91 3.16 19.54
CA PRO A 163 11.75 2.09 20.51
C PRO A 163 13.10 1.73 21.16
N GLY A 164 13.14 1.69 22.50
CA GLY A 164 14.33 1.31 23.26
C GLY A 164 15.43 2.38 23.32
N GLU A 165 15.09 3.64 23.07
CA GLU A 165 16.04 4.76 23.18
C GLU A 165 16.46 5.05 24.63
N THR A 166 17.66 5.61 24.80
CA THR A 166 18.18 6.03 26.11
C THR A 166 17.53 7.33 26.56
N PHE A 167 17.63 7.64 27.85
CA PHE A 167 17.10 8.89 28.42
C PHE A 167 17.59 10.14 27.67
N LEU A 168 18.88 10.19 27.31
CA LEU A 168 19.46 11.33 26.58
C LEU A 168 18.85 11.49 25.19
N LEU A 169 18.68 10.38 24.45
CA LEU A 169 18.07 10.41 23.12
C LEU A 169 16.59 10.81 23.20
N SER A 170 15.86 10.27 24.18
CA SER A 170 14.47 10.68 24.44
C SER A 170 14.38 12.17 24.75
N PHE A 171 15.27 12.70 25.60
CA PHE A 171 15.28 14.12 25.94
C PHE A 171 15.55 15.00 24.71
N VAL A 172 16.55 14.66 23.90
CA VAL A 172 16.88 15.38 22.66
C VAL A 172 15.71 15.33 21.67
N ALA A 173 15.08 14.16 21.49
CA ALA A 173 13.93 14.00 20.60
C ALA A 173 12.73 14.84 21.07
N THR A 174 12.45 14.86 22.37
CA THR A 174 11.39 15.71 22.93
C THR A 174 11.71 17.20 22.74
N LEU A 175 12.94 17.62 23.02
CA LEU A 175 13.37 19.02 22.87
C LEU A 175 13.28 19.50 21.42
N LEU A 176 13.62 18.64 20.46
CA LEU A 176 13.59 18.96 19.02
C LEU A 176 12.23 18.67 18.34
N SER A 177 11.28 18.05 19.04
CA SER A 177 9.95 17.77 18.50
C SER A 177 9.19 19.00 17.97
N PRO A 178 9.27 20.20 18.60
CA PRO A 178 8.63 21.39 18.07
C PRO A 178 9.25 21.86 16.75
N LEU A 179 10.56 21.63 16.55
CA LEU A 179 11.25 21.95 15.30
C LEU A 179 10.72 21.08 14.15
N ARG A 180 10.59 19.76 14.36
CA ARG A 180 10.00 18.83 13.38
C ARG A 180 8.56 19.21 13.04
N TRP A 181 7.77 19.58 14.04
CA TRP A 181 6.42 20.09 13.83
C TRP A 181 6.42 21.39 13.02
N GLY A 182 7.26 22.37 13.37
CA GLY A 182 7.37 23.64 12.64
C GLY A 182 7.76 23.45 11.18
N VAL A 183 8.77 22.62 10.90
CA VAL A 183 9.16 22.23 9.55
C VAL A 183 7.99 21.62 8.77
N SER A 184 7.24 20.70 9.40
CA SER A 184 6.08 20.09 8.75
C SER A 184 5.00 21.11 8.39
N LYS A 185 4.76 22.12 9.25
CA LYS A 185 3.77 23.17 9.02
C LYS A 185 4.20 24.17 7.95
N LEU A 186 5.50 24.46 7.85
CA LEU A 186 6.04 25.25 6.75
C LEU A 186 5.79 24.55 5.41
N ILE A 187 6.04 23.24 5.33
CA ILE A 187 5.78 22.46 4.12
C ILE A 187 4.28 22.38 3.82
N GLU A 188 3.42 22.11 4.81
CA GLU A 188 1.96 22.14 4.60
C GLU A 188 1.50 23.48 4.02
N THR A 189 2.01 24.58 4.57
CA THR A 189 1.66 25.93 4.14
C THR A 189 2.15 26.21 2.73
N TYR A 190 3.40 25.85 2.43
CA TYR A 190 3.98 25.93 1.09
C TYR A 190 3.15 25.14 0.07
N LEU A 191 2.80 23.88 0.37
CA LEU A 191 2.00 23.04 -0.53
C LEU A 191 0.58 23.62 -0.74
N ARG A 192 -0.05 24.18 0.29
CA ARG A 192 -1.36 24.84 0.18
C ARG A 192 -1.30 26.12 -0.64
N TRP A 193 -0.17 26.82 -0.65
CA TRP A 193 0.03 28.03 -1.46
C TRP A 193 0.39 27.71 -2.90
N ASN A 194 1.23 26.70 -3.12
CA ASN A 194 1.74 26.35 -4.44
C ASN A 194 0.74 25.51 -5.26
N LEU A 195 -0.07 24.68 -4.60
CA LEU A 195 -1.03 23.79 -5.25
C LEU A 195 -2.47 24.25 -5.02
N PRO A 196 -3.37 24.16 -6.03
CA PRO A 196 -4.77 24.56 -5.91
C PRO A 196 -5.63 23.53 -5.13
N LEU A 197 -5.12 23.02 -4.01
CA LEU A 197 -5.76 21.94 -3.23
C LEU A 197 -7.17 22.32 -2.78
N LYS A 198 -7.37 23.55 -2.31
CA LYS A 198 -8.67 24.03 -1.82
C LYS A 198 -9.70 24.10 -2.94
N LYS A 199 -9.29 24.55 -4.14
CA LYS A 199 -10.15 24.69 -5.32
C LYS A 199 -10.75 23.35 -5.73
N TYR A 200 -9.95 22.29 -5.69
CA TYR A 200 -10.35 20.94 -6.13
C TYR A 200 -10.69 19.99 -4.97
N GLY A 201 -10.86 20.52 -3.75
CA GLY A 201 -11.18 19.72 -2.57
C GLY A 201 -10.12 18.67 -2.20
N MET A 202 -8.87 18.86 -2.60
CA MET A 202 -7.72 17.97 -2.39
C MET A 202 -6.92 18.30 -1.13
N VAL A 203 -7.47 19.10 -0.20
CA VAL A 203 -6.83 19.37 1.10
C VAL A 203 -7.00 18.13 1.99
N PRO A 204 -5.91 17.45 2.40
CA PRO A 204 -6.00 16.29 3.29
C PRO A 204 -6.56 16.66 4.67
N LYS A 205 -7.25 15.71 5.29
CA LYS A 205 -7.74 15.84 6.67
C LYS A 205 -6.62 15.68 7.70
N PHE A 206 -5.60 14.91 7.35
CA PHE A 206 -4.44 14.61 8.19
C PHE A 206 -3.33 15.66 7.97
N SER A 207 -2.43 15.77 8.95
CA SER A 207 -1.25 16.64 8.82
C SER A 207 -0.23 16.06 7.85
N PHE A 208 0.63 16.91 7.28
CA PHE A 208 1.74 16.44 6.44
C PHE A 208 2.67 15.55 7.24
N LEU A 209 2.89 15.89 8.52
CA LEU A 209 3.73 15.10 9.41
C LEU A 209 3.21 13.68 9.60
N GLU A 210 1.88 13.53 9.68
CA GLU A 210 1.21 12.26 9.83
C GLU A 210 1.34 11.41 8.56
N ASP A 211 0.99 11.96 7.39
CA ASP A 211 1.17 11.29 6.09
C ASP A 211 2.66 10.95 5.84
N PHE A 212 3.58 11.84 6.21
CA PHE A 212 5.02 11.60 6.09
C PHE A 212 5.44 10.43 6.98
N SER A 213 5.01 10.43 8.24
CA SER A 213 5.41 9.40 9.20
C SER A 213 4.77 8.04 8.90
N SER A 214 3.60 8.03 8.26
CA SER A 214 2.93 6.81 7.77
C SER A 214 3.41 6.35 6.38
N CYS A 215 4.37 7.05 5.77
CA CYS A 215 4.86 6.81 4.41
C CYS A 215 3.78 6.93 3.31
N GLN A 216 2.72 7.70 3.55
CA GLN A 216 1.60 7.90 2.61
C GLN A 216 1.77 9.11 1.69
N ILE A 217 2.91 9.78 1.70
CA ILE A 217 3.19 10.88 0.78
C ILE A 217 3.65 10.34 -0.57
N ALA A 218 3.17 10.95 -1.64
CA ALA A 218 3.55 10.58 -2.99
C ALA A 218 3.87 11.82 -3.85
N MET A 219 4.57 11.59 -4.96
CA MET A 219 4.84 12.61 -5.96
C MET A 219 3.65 12.73 -6.92
N LEU A 220 3.30 13.96 -7.31
CA LEU A 220 2.34 14.21 -8.37
C LEU A 220 2.94 13.95 -9.74
N PRO A 221 2.12 13.48 -10.71
CA PRO A 221 2.49 13.55 -12.11
C PRO A 221 2.71 15.00 -12.56
N ASP A 222 3.58 15.17 -13.56
CA ASP A 222 3.82 16.46 -14.19
C ASP A 222 2.52 17.09 -14.70
N LYS A 223 2.33 18.38 -14.41
CA LYS A 223 1.17 19.17 -14.88
C LYS A 223 -0.18 18.56 -14.48
N PHE A 224 -0.24 17.79 -13.39
CA PHE A 224 -1.49 17.17 -12.93
C PHE A 224 -2.60 18.20 -12.73
N TYR A 225 -2.33 19.31 -12.03
CA TYR A 225 -3.35 20.33 -11.80
C TYR A 225 -3.69 21.16 -13.04
N ASP A 226 -2.77 21.34 -13.99
CA ASP A 226 -3.08 21.95 -15.28
C ASP A 226 -4.14 21.11 -16.02
N ARG A 227 -4.02 19.78 -15.94
CA ARG A 227 -4.98 18.83 -16.52
C ARG A 227 -6.33 18.80 -15.81
N VAL A 228 -6.32 19.08 -14.51
CA VAL A 228 -7.56 19.27 -13.73
C VAL A 228 -8.21 20.60 -14.09
N GLU A 229 -7.42 21.65 -14.33
CA GLU A 229 -7.91 22.97 -14.70
C GLU A 229 -8.48 23.04 -16.11
N GLU A 230 -7.84 22.40 -17.09
CA GLU A 230 -8.36 22.31 -18.47
C GLU A 230 -9.61 21.40 -18.57
N GLY A 231 -9.84 20.54 -17.58
CA GLY A 231 -10.98 19.63 -17.52
C GLY A 231 -10.74 18.22 -18.07
N SER A 232 -9.51 17.86 -18.44
CA SER A 232 -9.15 16.48 -18.81
C SER A 232 -9.18 15.51 -17.63
N ILE A 233 -9.03 16.03 -16.40
CA ILE A 233 -9.22 15.29 -15.15
C ILE A 233 -10.31 15.96 -14.32
N ILE A 234 -11.35 15.20 -13.96
CA ILE A 234 -12.45 15.68 -13.13
C ILE A 234 -12.36 14.99 -11.77
N ILE A 235 -12.20 15.75 -10.70
CA ILE A 235 -12.12 15.22 -9.34
C ILE A 235 -13.50 15.28 -8.68
N LYS A 236 -14.01 14.13 -8.23
CA LYS A 236 -15.28 14.01 -7.51
C LYS A 236 -15.06 13.45 -6.12
N ASN A 237 -15.77 13.98 -5.13
CA ASN A 237 -15.67 13.53 -3.74
C ASN A 237 -16.90 12.71 -3.38
N SER A 238 -16.72 11.45 -2.96
CA SER A 238 -17.83 10.61 -2.54
C SER A 238 -17.41 9.51 -1.57
N HIS A 239 -18.33 9.15 -0.68
CA HIS A 239 -18.16 8.05 0.27
C HIS A 239 -18.86 6.78 -0.19
N ASN A 240 -20.05 6.93 -0.80
CA ASN A 240 -20.80 5.81 -1.36
C ASN A 240 -20.72 5.83 -2.89
N LEU A 241 -20.66 4.63 -3.44
CA LEU A 241 -20.54 4.36 -4.86
C LEU A 241 -21.46 3.18 -5.18
N SER A 242 -22.28 3.34 -6.20
CA SER A 242 -23.02 2.24 -6.81
C SER A 242 -22.92 2.31 -8.32
N PHE A 243 -23.12 1.17 -8.98
CA PHE A 243 -23.14 1.06 -10.43
C PHE A 243 -24.56 1.17 -10.98
N CYS A 244 -24.67 1.68 -12.20
CA CYS A 244 -25.83 1.55 -13.08
C CYS A 244 -25.37 1.06 -14.45
N GLU A 245 -26.30 0.88 -15.40
CA GLU A 245 -25.96 0.33 -16.72
C GLU A 245 -24.95 1.21 -17.49
N GLU A 246 -25.07 2.53 -17.37
CA GLU A 246 -24.27 3.53 -18.09
C GLU A 246 -23.03 4.02 -17.33
N GLY A 247 -22.89 3.68 -16.04
CA GLY A 247 -21.77 4.15 -15.24
C GLY A 247 -21.94 4.07 -13.73
N LEU A 248 -21.58 5.16 -13.05
CA LEU A 248 -21.49 5.22 -11.59
C LEU A 248 -22.41 6.27 -10.98
N ILE A 249 -23.14 5.88 -9.93
CA ILE A 249 -23.91 6.78 -9.10
C ILE A 249 -23.08 7.07 -7.84
N ILE A 250 -22.93 8.36 -7.53
CA ILE A 250 -22.19 8.83 -6.36
C ILE A 250 -23.00 9.84 -5.57
N ASP A 251 -22.72 9.95 -4.28
CA ASP A 251 -23.38 10.94 -3.42
C ASP A 251 -23.19 12.37 -3.95
N GLY A 252 -24.28 13.14 -3.99
CA GLY A 252 -24.26 14.56 -4.36
C GLY A 252 -24.39 14.85 -5.87
N GLU A 253 -24.39 13.83 -6.72
CA GLU A 253 -24.66 13.98 -8.16
C GLU A 253 -26.07 13.52 -8.51
N ASN A 254 -26.79 14.34 -9.27
CA ASN A 254 -28.16 14.03 -9.70
C ASN A 254 -28.21 13.11 -10.93
N ARG A 255 -27.07 12.93 -11.62
CA ARG A 255 -26.95 12.11 -12.81
C ARG A 255 -25.81 11.11 -12.63
N PRO A 256 -25.90 9.91 -13.21
CA PRO A 256 -24.78 8.99 -13.25
C PRO A 256 -23.56 9.62 -13.94
N ILE A 257 -22.38 9.30 -13.44
CA ILE A 257 -21.12 9.53 -14.13
C ILE A 257 -21.04 8.49 -15.24
N GLU A 258 -21.37 8.90 -16.46
CA GLU A 258 -21.26 8.05 -17.64
C GLU A 258 -19.79 7.66 -17.85
N THR A 259 -19.53 6.36 -17.89
CA THR A 259 -18.15 5.84 -17.95
C THR A 259 -18.13 4.56 -18.75
N ASP A 260 -17.06 4.33 -19.51
CA ASP A 260 -16.89 3.15 -20.34
C ASP A 260 -15.96 2.13 -19.66
N VAL A 261 -15.03 2.63 -18.84
CA VAL A 261 -14.10 1.83 -18.04
C VAL A 261 -14.06 2.33 -16.61
N VAL A 262 -14.12 1.44 -15.63
CA VAL A 262 -13.90 1.73 -14.21
C VAL A 262 -12.64 1.01 -13.73
N ILE A 263 -11.68 1.77 -13.19
CA ILE A 263 -10.44 1.24 -12.64
C ILE A 263 -10.42 1.48 -11.13
N PHE A 264 -10.43 0.40 -10.36
CA PHE A 264 -10.23 0.47 -8.91
C PHE A 264 -8.75 0.65 -8.58
N ALA A 265 -8.40 1.83 -8.09
CA ALA A 265 -7.08 2.15 -7.51
C ALA A 265 -7.19 2.21 -5.97
N THR A 266 -7.83 1.19 -5.40
CA THR A 266 -8.26 1.10 -3.99
C THR A 266 -7.29 0.31 -3.09
N GLY A 267 -6.09 0.01 -3.60
CA GLY A 267 -5.03 -0.66 -2.87
C GLY A 267 -5.20 -2.17 -2.78
N PHE A 268 -4.53 -2.79 -1.79
CA PHE A 268 -4.45 -4.24 -1.66
C PHE A 268 -4.72 -4.69 -0.22
N LYS A 269 -5.20 -5.91 -0.07
CA LYS A 269 -5.44 -6.56 1.22
C LYS A 269 -4.22 -7.38 1.64
N GLY A 270 -3.09 -6.71 1.84
CA GLY A 270 -1.82 -7.35 2.16
C GLY A 270 -1.89 -8.28 3.38
N ASP A 271 -2.58 -7.84 4.44
CA ASP A 271 -2.68 -8.61 5.70
C ASP A 271 -3.50 -9.90 5.50
N GLU A 272 -4.60 -9.81 4.76
CA GLU A 272 -5.40 -10.97 4.38
C GLU A 272 -4.61 -11.91 3.47
N LYS A 273 -3.85 -11.38 2.49
CA LYS A 273 -2.96 -12.19 1.64
C LYS A 273 -1.97 -12.95 2.49
N LEU A 274 -1.25 -12.27 3.38
CA LEU A 274 -0.25 -12.89 4.24
C LEU A 274 -0.87 -13.95 5.17
N ARG A 275 -2.04 -13.67 5.74
CA ARG A 275 -2.79 -14.66 6.52
C ARG A 275 -3.12 -15.90 5.68
N ASN A 276 -3.60 -15.71 4.45
CA ASN A 276 -4.07 -16.80 3.61
C ASN A 276 -2.96 -17.73 3.12
N ILE A 277 -1.68 -17.32 3.21
CA ILE A 277 -0.53 -18.19 2.93
C ILE A 277 -0.45 -19.37 3.91
N PHE A 278 -0.83 -19.18 5.17
CA PHE A 278 -0.78 -20.22 6.19
C PHE A 278 -2.05 -21.06 6.17
N GLU A 279 -1.97 -22.38 6.20
CA GLU A 279 -3.15 -23.26 6.39
C GLU A 279 -3.57 -23.32 7.87
N SER A 280 -2.59 -23.32 8.78
CA SER A 280 -2.82 -23.41 10.23
C SER A 280 -3.68 -22.26 10.75
N PRO A 281 -4.85 -22.53 11.35
CA PRO A 281 -5.69 -21.50 11.97
C PRO A 281 -4.97 -20.69 13.05
N VAL A 282 -4.08 -21.34 13.80
CA VAL A 282 -3.26 -20.68 14.84
C VAL A 282 -2.35 -19.63 14.22
N PHE A 283 -1.69 -19.94 13.11
CA PHE A 283 -0.81 -19.00 12.42
C PHE A 283 -1.59 -17.88 11.73
N LYS A 284 -2.73 -18.22 11.12
CA LYS A 284 -3.66 -17.20 10.60
C LYS A 284 -4.06 -16.18 11.65
N ASN A 285 -4.42 -16.63 12.85
CA ASN A 285 -4.81 -15.77 13.97
C ASN A 285 -3.62 -15.02 14.60
N ASN A 286 -2.40 -15.54 14.48
CA ASN A 286 -1.20 -14.84 14.92
C ASN A 286 -0.80 -13.70 13.97
N ILE A 287 -1.06 -13.83 12.66
CA ILE A 287 -0.84 -12.77 11.67
C ILE A 287 -1.86 -11.64 11.82
N MET A 288 -3.14 -11.97 11.94
CA MET A 288 -4.19 -10.98 12.18
C MET A 288 -4.30 -10.67 13.67
N GLY A 289 -3.67 -9.58 14.10
CA GLY A 289 -3.86 -9.03 15.45
C GLY A 289 -5.26 -8.39 15.62
N SER A 290 -5.30 -7.24 16.30
CA SER A 290 -6.51 -6.38 16.29
C SER A 290 -6.88 -5.97 14.86
N PRO A 291 -8.16 -5.74 14.52
CA PRO A 291 -8.58 -5.20 13.21
C PRO A 291 -7.89 -3.89 12.80
N THR A 292 -7.30 -3.17 13.76
CA THR A 292 -6.57 -1.92 13.57
C THR A 292 -5.04 -2.07 13.63
N ALA A 293 -4.52 -3.26 13.91
CA ALA A 293 -3.10 -3.49 14.11
C ALA A 293 -2.46 -4.11 12.86
N THR A 294 -1.38 -3.51 12.39
CA THR A 294 -0.48 -4.10 11.40
C THR A 294 0.17 -5.38 11.95
N VAL A 295 0.65 -6.23 11.05
CA VAL A 295 1.37 -7.47 11.40
C VAL A 295 2.54 -7.16 12.34
N SER A 296 2.49 -7.74 13.54
CA SER A 296 3.47 -7.47 14.58
C SER A 296 4.76 -8.25 14.34
N LEU A 297 5.82 -7.56 13.95
CA LEU A 297 7.11 -8.15 13.62
C LEU A 297 8.23 -7.55 14.48
N TYR A 298 9.00 -8.41 15.16
CA TYR A 298 10.23 -8.02 15.83
C TYR A 298 11.23 -7.49 14.80
N ARG A 299 11.73 -6.27 15.04
CA ARG A 299 12.57 -5.50 14.10
C ARG A 299 11.99 -5.37 12.68
N GLN A 300 10.67 -5.52 12.54
CA GLN A 300 10.01 -5.57 11.23
C GLN A 300 10.51 -6.71 10.32
N ILE A 301 10.94 -7.83 10.91
CA ILE A 301 11.50 -9.02 10.25
C ILE A 301 10.90 -10.32 10.83
N ILE A 302 11.09 -10.58 12.13
CA ILE A 302 10.76 -11.88 12.74
C ILE A 302 9.35 -11.87 13.33
N HIS A 303 8.57 -12.92 13.07
CA HIS A 303 7.27 -13.04 13.72
C HIS A 303 7.43 -13.59 15.15
N PRO A 304 7.01 -12.88 16.20
CA PRO A 304 7.32 -13.25 17.59
C PRO A 304 6.61 -14.53 18.05
N ARG A 305 5.47 -14.89 17.43
CA ARG A 305 4.65 -16.06 17.80
C ARG A 305 4.64 -17.18 16.77
N ILE A 306 5.32 -17.00 15.64
CA ILE A 306 5.40 -18.03 14.60
C ILE A 306 6.89 -18.41 14.50
N PRO A 307 7.26 -19.60 14.98
CA PRO A 307 8.66 -19.99 15.09
C PRO A 307 9.30 -20.15 13.71
N ARG A 308 10.60 -19.82 13.63
CA ARG A 308 11.43 -20.01 12.43
C ARG A 308 10.83 -19.39 11.16
N LEU A 309 10.27 -18.19 11.30
CA LEU A 309 9.66 -17.42 10.23
C LEU A 309 10.18 -15.98 10.24
N ALA A 310 10.68 -15.54 9.09
CA ALA A 310 10.93 -14.12 8.81
C ALA A 310 10.00 -13.63 7.69
N ILE A 311 9.72 -12.33 7.71
CA ILE A 311 8.95 -11.62 6.69
C ILE A 311 9.74 -10.37 6.31
N ILE A 312 10.21 -10.32 5.07
CA ILE A 312 11.00 -9.21 4.52
C ILE A 312 10.22 -8.57 3.37
N GLY A 313 10.29 -7.24 3.25
CA GLY A 313 9.58 -6.49 2.22
C GLY A 313 8.08 -6.31 2.46
N TYR A 314 7.59 -6.58 3.67
CA TYR A 314 6.18 -6.41 4.00
C TYR A 314 5.82 -4.98 4.41
N ASN A 315 6.60 -4.36 5.30
CA ASN A 315 6.32 -3.00 5.76
C ASN A 315 6.81 -1.96 4.76
N GLU A 316 5.96 -0.98 4.47
CA GLU A 316 6.26 0.15 3.60
C GLU A 316 7.30 1.10 4.19
N ASN A 317 8.11 1.68 3.29
CA ASN A 317 9.07 2.73 3.58
C ASN A 317 9.36 3.55 2.32
N PHE A 318 9.90 4.77 2.50
CA PHE A 318 10.41 5.59 1.41
C PHE A 318 11.58 4.95 0.64
N SER A 319 12.35 4.06 1.27
CA SER A 319 13.40 3.26 0.60
C SER A 319 13.28 1.78 0.91
N ASN A 320 12.43 1.08 0.16
CA ASN A 320 12.16 -0.35 0.36
C ASN A 320 13.35 -1.25 0.00
N LEU A 321 14.14 -0.89 -1.02
CA LEU A 321 15.27 -1.69 -1.50
C LEU A 321 16.38 -1.76 -0.43
N GLY A 322 16.94 -0.60 -0.04
CA GLY A 322 18.05 -0.56 0.93
C GLY A 322 17.64 -1.08 2.30
N ARG A 323 16.37 -0.90 2.71
CA ARG A 323 15.87 -1.47 3.96
C ARG A 323 15.77 -2.99 3.88
N SER A 324 15.35 -3.57 2.75
CA SER A 324 15.28 -5.01 2.59
C SER A 324 16.68 -5.64 2.57
N GLU A 325 17.67 -4.98 1.96
CA GLU A 325 19.07 -5.40 1.98
C GLU A 325 19.60 -5.53 3.41
N ILE A 326 19.53 -4.45 4.21
CA ILE A 326 20.02 -4.46 5.60
C ILE A 326 19.28 -5.50 6.45
N LYS A 327 17.97 -5.68 6.24
CA LYS A 327 17.18 -6.71 6.94
C LYS A 327 17.65 -8.12 6.57
N SER A 328 17.96 -8.37 5.31
CA SER A 328 18.48 -9.65 4.83
C SER A 328 19.86 -9.94 5.40
N VAL A 329 20.76 -8.95 5.44
CA VAL A 329 22.09 -9.08 6.07
C VAL A 329 21.96 -9.42 7.55
N TRP A 330 21.14 -8.67 8.28
CA TRP A 330 20.90 -8.95 9.71
C TRP A 330 20.29 -10.35 9.93
N LEU A 331 19.35 -10.76 9.08
CA LEU A 331 18.76 -12.09 9.16
C LEU A 331 19.79 -13.19 8.87
N SER A 332 20.73 -12.98 7.96
CA SER A 332 21.81 -13.94 7.68
C SER A 332 22.64 -14.20 8.94
N HIS A 333 23.16 -13.15 9.57
CA HIS A 333 23.94 -13.27 10.81
C HIS A 333 23.13 -13.96 11.92
N LEU A 334 21.84 -13.62 12.06
CA LEU A 334 20.96 -14.27 13.02
C LEU A 334 20.84 -15.79 12.77
N LEU A 335 20.76 -16.21 11.50
CA LEU A 335 20.65 -17.61 11.12
C LEU A 335 21.99 -18.37 11.30
N ASP A 336 23.12 -17.68 11.14
CA ASP A 336 24.46 -18.21 11.39
C ASP A 336 24.79 -18.31 12.90
N GLY A 337 23.92 -17.79 13.77
CA GLY A 337 24.13 -17.77 15.22
C GLY A 337 25.04 -16.64 15.70
N GLU A 338 25.36 -15.70 14.82
CA GLU A 338 26.12 -14.48 15.11
C GLU A 338 25.13 -13.38 15.57
N THR A 339 25.01 -13.18 16.88
CA THR A 339 24.10 -12.17 17.47
C THR A 339 24.78 -10.84 17.75
#